data_AF-A0A3A6TZZ3-F1
#
_entry.id   AF-A0A3A6TZZ3-F1
#
_cell.length_a   1.000
_cell.length_b   1.000
_cell.length_c   1.000
_cell.angle_alpha   90.00
_cell.angle_beta   90.00
_cell.angle_gamma   90.00
#
_symmetry.space_group_name_H-M   'P 1'
#
loop_
_entity.id
_entity.type
_entity.pdbx_description
1 polymer ?
#
loop_
_entity_poly.entity_id
_entity_poly.type
_entity_poly.pdbx_seq_one_letter_code
_entity_poly.pdbx_strand_id
1 'polypeptide(L)'
;MDLNIGDLLYRSKGIVQHVGVFLGGNKVLHNSPDCNTAIVSLEKFSADKPIKVVRRSIKEPEFFKQRIDYALTIEKTYNPFSYNCEQLATYVVEGNSQSKQIVGTVIGSAIGLIVDRVFNLKSPVLSMAAGGIAGCAVINKQRQYDSKVHV
;
A
#
# COMPACT_ATOMS: atom_id res chain seq x y z
N MET A 1 16.57 -14.16 -8.25
CA MET A 1 15.45 -13.50 -7.54
C MET A 1 14.91 -12.51 -8.53
N ASP A 2 13.82 -12.86 -9.20
CA ASP A 2 13.48 -12.17 -10.44
C ASP A 2 12.41 -11.13 -10.12
N LEU A 3 12.90 -9.96 -9.70
CA LEU A 3 12.12 -8.74 -9.59
C LEU A 3 12.13 -8.03 -10.94
N ASN A 4 10.95 -7.65 -11.42
CA ASN A 4 10.80 -6.88 -12.65
C ASN A 4 10.48 -5.42 -12.32
N ILE A 5 10.96 -4.52 -13.18
CA ILE A 5 10.59 -3.10 -13.07
C ILE A 5 9.06 -2.98 -13.12
N GLY A 6 8.48 -2.25 -12.16
CA GLY A 6 7.03 -2.10 -12.01
C GLY A 6 6.38 -3.10 -11.05
N ASP A 7 7.11 -4.11 -10.57
CA ASP A 7 6.58 -5.01 -9.53
C ASP A 7 6.23 -4.22 -8.26
N LEU A 8 5.08 -4.56 -7.68
CA LEU A 8 4.65 -3.99 -6.41
C LEU A 8 5.24 -4.81 -5.26
N LEU A 9 5.96 -4.12 -4.38
CA LEU A 9 6.64 -4.71 -3.24
C LEU A 9 5.85 -4.43 -1.96
N TYR A 10 5.54 -5.48 -1.20
CA TYR A 10 4.78 -5.40 0.04
C TYR A 10 5.63 -5.85 1.22
N ARG A 11 5.69 -5.03 2.25
CA ARG A 11 6.35 -5.35 3.52
C ARG A 11 5.38 -5.13 4.69
N SER A 12 5.35 -6.06 5.63
CA SER A 12 4.49 -5.93 6.82
C SER A 12 4.96 -4.82 7.78
N LYS A 13 4.05 -3.91 8.13
CA LYS A 13 4.18 -2.88 9.18
C LYS A 13 3.03 -3.03 10.19
N GLY A 14 3.04 -4.15 10.92
CA GLY A 14 1.93 -4.53 11.79
C GLY A 14 0.74 -5.04 10.98
N ILE A 15 -0.45 -4.45 11.21
CA ILE A 15 -1.71 -4.81 10.52
C ILE A 15 -1.76 -4.34 9.06
N VAL A 16 -0.97 -3.32 8.71
CA VAL A 16 -0.90 -2.77 7.35
C VAL A 16 0.31 -3.31 6.59
N GLN A 17 0.24 -3.22 5.28
CA GLN A 17 1.35 -3.43 4.37
C GLN A 17 1.89 -2.08 3.90
N HIS A 18 3.19 -1.92 3.98
CA HIS A 18 3.93 -0.86 3.30
C HIS A 18 4.19 -1.27 1.86
N VAL A 19 3.86 -0.39 0.92
CA VAL A 19 3.88 -0.70 -0.52
C VAL A 19 4.91 0.19 -1.23
N GLY A 20 5.68 -0.40 -2.15
CA GLY A 20 6.61 0.30 -3.02
C GLY A 20 6.60 -0.28 -4.43
N VAL A 21 7.26 0.40 -5.36
CA VAL A 21 7.43 -0.03 -6.75
C VAL A 21 8.91 -0.31 -6.99
N PHE A 22 9.23 -1.49 -7.50
CA PHE A 22 10.61 -1.79 -7.90
C PHE A 22 10.98 -1.04 -9.19
N LEU A 23 12.09 -0.33 -9.17
CA LEU A 23 12.58 0.48 -10.30
C LEU A 23 13.78 -0.15 -11.01
N GLY A 24 14.20 -1.36 -10.63
CA GLY A 24 15.45 -1.96 -11.09
C GLY A 24 16.67 -1.49 -10.29
N GLY A 25 17.80 -2.19 -10.43
CA GLY A 25 19.07 -1.80 -9.81
C GLY A 25 18.99 -1.57 -8.29
N ASN A 26 18.25 -2.42 -7.57
CA ASN A 26 17.99 -2.32 -6.12
C ASN A 26 17.27 -1.03 -5.67
N LYS A 27 16.58 -0.33 -6.55
CA LYS A 27 15.83 0.90 -6.21
C LYS A 27 14.34 0.61 -6.02
N VAL A 28 13.76 1.22 -4.99
CA VAL A 28 12.33 1.15 -4.68
C VAL A 28 11.79 2.55 -4.51
N LEU A 29 10.77 2.91 -5.30
CA LEU A 29 9.96 4.09 -5.04
C LEU A 29 8.91 3.76 -4.00
N HIS A 30 8.77 4.60 -2.97
CA HIS A 30 7.69 4.47 -1.99
C HIS A 30 7.29 5.83 -1.43
N ASN A 31 6.16 5.86 -0.73
CA ASN A 31 5.72 7.02 0.04
C ASN A 31 5.60 6.63 1.51
N SER A 32 6.07 7.45 2.44
CA SER A 32 6.01 7.16 3.87
C SER A 32 5.89 8.43 4.72
N PRO A 33 5.42 8.32 5.98
CA PRO A 33 5.40 9.45 6.90
C PRO A 33 6.77 10.08 7.16
N ASP A 34 7.85 9.30 7.03
CA ASP A 34 9.20 9.70 7.46
C ASP A 34 9.92 10.53 6.39
N CYS A 35 9.64 10.30 5.11
CA CYS A 35 10.35 10.95 4.00
C CYS A 35 9.46 11.33 2.81
N ASN A 36 8.13 11.29 2.97
CA ASN A 36 7.17 11.42 1.87
C ASN A 36 7.56 10.48 0.71
N THR A 37 7.40 10.92 -0.54
CA THR A 37 7.80 10.17 -1.72
C THR A 37 9.32 10.17 -1.87
N ALA A 38 9.93 9.00 -1.87
CA ALA A 38 11.37 8.83 -2.01
C ALA A 38 11.74 7.56 -2.76
N ILE A 39 12.93 7.56 -3.34
CA ILE A 39 13.59 6.34 -3.84
C ILE A 39 14.61 5.90 -2.80
N VAL A 40 14.53 4.65 -2.38
CA VAL A 40 15.46 4.02 -1.43
C VAL A 40 16.02 2.71 -1.98
N SER A 41 17.04 2.17 -1.32
CA SER A 41 17.52 0.82 -1.62
C SER A 41 16.48 -0.23 -1.24
N LEU A 42 16.54 -1.38 -1.90
CA LEU A 42 15.70 -2.54 -1.59
C LEU A 42 15.88 -3.00 -0.13
N GLU A 43 17.11 -2.95 0.38
CA GLU A 43 17.47 -3.24 1.78
C GLU A 43 16.83 -2.24 2.76
N LYS A 44 16.93 -0.94 2.48
CA LYS A 44 16.29 0.09 3.31
C LYS A 44 14.77 -0.03 3.30
N PHE A 45 14.19 -0.40 2.15
CA PHE A 45 12.75 -0.66 2.05
C PHE A 45 12.34 -1.92 2.83
N SER A 46 13.15 -2.99 2.76
CA SER A 46 12.89 -4.28 3.43
C SER A 46 12.93 -4.11 4.96
N ALA A 47 13.84 -3.28 5.47
CA ALA A 47 14.09 -3.10 6.90
C ALA A 47 14.06 -4.45 7.64
N ASP A 48 14.89 -5.37 7.16
CA ASP A 48 15.11 -6.73 7.66
C ASP A 48 13.87 -7.63 7.66
N LYS A 49 12.84 -7.25 6.89
CA LYS A 49 11.61 -8.04 6.74
C LYS A 49 11.50 -8.59 5.33
N PRO A 50 10.93 -9.80 5.18
CA PRO A 50 10.68 -10.33 3.86
C PRO A 50 9.76 -9.42 3.04
N ILE A 51 10.11 -9.26 1.77
CA ILE A 51 9.29 -8.54 0.80
C ILE A 51 8.43 -9.55 0.05
N LYS A 52 7.14 -9.30 -0.02
CA LYS A 52 6.19 -10.06 -0.82
C LYS A 52 5.95 -9.31 -2.13
N VAL A 53 6.01 -10.02 -3.24
CA VAL A 53 5.95 -9.41 -4.58
C VAL A 53 4.57 -9.65 -5.18
N VAL A 54 4.00 -8.61 -5.78
CA VAL A 54 2.85 -8.72 -6.68
C VAL A 54 3.30 -8.27 -8.06
N ARG A 55 3.31 -9.20 -9.00
CA ARG A 55 3.72 -8.96 -10.38
C ARG A 55 2.69 -8.11 -11.08
N ARG A 56 3.14 -7.03 -11.71
CA ARG A 56 2.27 -6.12 -12.45
C ARG A 56 2.91 -5.75 -13.78
N SER A 57 2.10 -5.80 -14.83
CA SER A 57 2.44 -5.11 -16.07
C SER A 57 2.21 -3.62 -15.88
N ILE A 58 3.21 -2.82 -16.25
CA ILE A 58 3.09 -1.37 -16.31
C ILE A 58 2.04 -1.04 -17.36
N LYS A 59 0.96 -0.37 -16.96
CA LYS A 59 -0.02 0.18 -17.91
C LYS A 59 0.55 1.47 -18.49
N GLU A 60 0.38 1.69 -19.78
CA GLU A 60 0.91 2.87 -20.48
C GLU A 60 2.41 3.11 -20.17
N PRO A 61 3.29 2.18 -20.59
CA PRO A 61 4.73 2.21 -20.27
C PRO A 61 5.42 3.52 -20.63
N GLU A 62 4.96 4.20 -21.69
CA GLU A 62 5.43 5.50 -22.13
C GLU A 62 5.29 6.59 -21.05
N PHE A 63 4.30 6.49 -20.16
CA PHE A 63 4.09 7.43 -19.05
C PHE A 63 4.71 6.96 -17.72
N PHE A 64 5.34 5.79 -17.67
CA PHE A 64 5.88 5.24 -16.42
C PHE A 64 6.91 6.18 -15.77
N LYS A 65 7.89 6.61 -16.56
CA LYS A 65 8.93 7.53 -16.09
C LYS A 65 8.35 8.89 -15.70
N GLN A 66 7.44 9.43 -16.52
CA GLN A 66 6.78 10.71 -16.23
C GLN A 66 6.02 10.67 -14.90
N ARG A 67 5.33 9.56 -14.58
CA ARG A 67 4.62 9.40 -13.31
C ARG A 67 5.56 9.32 -12.12
N ILE A 68 6.72 8.68 -12.27
CA ILE A 68 7.77 8.66 -11.24
C ILE A 68 8.30 10.08 -11.00
N ASP A 69 8.68 10.78 -12.07
CA ASP A 69 9.22 12.14 -11.99
C ASP A 69 8.20 13.10 -11.38
N TYR A 70 6.93 13.01 -11.79
CA TYR A 70 5.83 13.77 -11.19
C TYR A 70 5.65 13.45 -9.71
N ALA A 71 5.68 12.18 -9.32
CA ALA A 71 5.53 11.79 -7.93
C ALA A 71 6.68 12.27 -7.02
N LEU A 72 7.89 12.41 -7.55
CA LEU A 72 9.06 12.91 -6.82
C LEU A 72 9.09 14.44 -6.73
N THR A 73 8.49 15.14 -7.70
CA THR A 73 8.51 16.61 -7.77
C THR A 73 7.29 17.24 -7.14
N ILE A 74 6.18 16.53 -7.02
CA ILE A 74 4.99 17.06 -6.36
C ILE A 74 5.21 17.16 -4.84
N GLU A 75 4.98 18.35 -4.29
CA GLU A 75 5.01 18.60 -2.86
C GLU A 75 3.74 18.06 -2.18
N LYS A 76 3.60 16.73 -2.14
CA LYS A 76 2.54 16.06 -1.38
C LYS A 76 3.10 15.43 -0.12
N THR A 77 2.44 15.72 1.00
CA THR A 77 2.71 15.05 2.27
C THR A 77 1.96 13.73 2.34
N TYR A 78 2.60 12.71 2.93
CA TYR A 78 1.97 11.43 3.20
C TYR A 78 0.63 11.59 3.93
N ASN A 79 -0.42 10.96 3.41
CA ASN A 79 -1.70 10.86 4.08
C ASN A 79 -2.25 9.43 3.97
N PRO A 80 -2.61 8.75 5.08
CA PRO A 80 -3.03 7.36 5.06
C PRO A 80 -4.30 7.08 4.22
N PHE A 81 -5.13 8.09 3.95
CA PHE A 81 -6.42 7.97 3.25
C PHE A 81 -6.45 8.56 1.83
N SER A 82 -5.54 9.47 1.47
CA SER A 82 -5.60 10.19 0.18
C SER A 82 -4.30 10.23 -0.63
N TYR A 83 -3.14 10.06 0.01
CA TYR A 83 -1.85 9.96 -0.65
C TYR A 83 -0.92 9.07 0.16
N ASN A 84 -1.24 7.78 0.20
CA ASN A 84 -0.48 6.78 0.92
C ASN A 84 0.47 5.98 0.01
N CYS A 85 1.14 4.98 0.58
CA CYS A 85 2.08 4.12 -0.13
C CYS A 85 1.44 3.30 -1.27
N GLU A 86 0.25 2.74 -1.05
CA GLU A 86 -0.42 1.90 -2.05
C GLU A 86 -0.95 2.76 -3.21
N GLN A 87 -1.54 3.92 -2.90
CA GLN A 87 -2.03 4.86 -3.91
C GLN A 87 -0.92 5.40 -4.81
N LEU A 88 0.24 5.76 -4.23
CA LEU A 88 1.40 6.13 -5.03
C LEU A 88 1.81 4.98 -5.96
N ALA A 89 1.93 3.77 -5.40
CA ALA A 89 2.44 2.63 -6.13
C ALA A 89 1.53 2.23 -7.30
N THR A 90 0.21 2.19 -7.09
CA THR A 90 -0.73 1.91 -8.18
C THR A 90 -0.82 3.07 -9.17
N TYR A 91 -0.67 4.33 -8.75
CA TYR A 91 -0.64 5.44 -9.70
C TYR A 91 0.53 5.28 -10.68
N VAL A 92 1.72 5.03 -10.15
CA VAL A 92 2.94 4.88 -10.93
C VAL A 92 2.85 3.70 -11.90
N VAL A 93 2.27 2.57 -11.48
CA VAL A 93 2.22 1.36 -12.32
C VAL A 93 0.98 1.31 -13.21
N GLU A 94 -0.18 1.70 -12.69
CA GLU A 94 -1.50 1.50 -13.31
C GLU A 94 -2.16 2.79 -13.83
N GLY A 95 -1.62 3.96 -13.49
CA GLY A 95 -2.12 5.27 -13.95
C GLY A 95 -3.20 5.86 -13.04
N ASN A 96 -3.70 5.09 -12.08
CA ASN A 96 -4.72 5.50 -11.13
C ASN A 96 -4.34 5.17 -9.67
N SER A 97 -4.67 6.08 -8.75
CA SER A 97 -4.43 5.91 -7.32
C SER A 97 -5.51 5.03 -6.70
N GLN A 98 -5.12 3.87 -6.16
CA GLN A 98 -6.01 2.91 -5.52
C GLN A 98 -5.36 2.38 -4.25
N SER A 99 -6.16 2.07 -3.24
CA SER A 99 -5.70 1.34 -2.06
C SER A 99 -6.74 0.34 -1.60
N LYS A 100 -6.45 -0.95 -1.79
CA LYS A 100 -7.32 -2.01 -1.27
C LYS A 100 -7.34 -1.99 0.25
N GLN A 101 -6.26 -1.53 0.90
CA GLN A 101 -6.23 -1.36 2.36
C GLN A 101 -7.24 -0.32 2.85
N ILE A 102 -7.35 0.82 2.16
CA ILE A 102 -8.39 1.82 2.46
C ILE A 102 -9.77 1.22 2.21
N VAL A 103 -9.99 0.54 1.08
CA VAL A 103 -11.29 -0.10 0.78
C VAL A 103 -11.69 -1.07 1.89
N GLY A 104 -10.77 -1.94 2.31
CA GLY A 104 -11.00 -2.86 3.43
C GLY A 104 -11.33 -2.12 4.74
N THR A 105 -10.61 -1.03 5.02
CA THR A 105 -10.85 -0.19 6.21
C THR A 105 -12.24 0.44 6.19
N VAL A 106 -12.66 1.00 5.05
CA VAL A 106 -13.98 1.64 4.90
C VAL A 106 -15.10 0.62 5.04
N ILE A 107 -15.02 -0.52 4.32
CA ILE A 107 -16.04 -1.59 4.39
C ILE A 107 -16.11 -2.15 5.80
N GLY A 108 -14.95 -2.45 6.40
CA GLY A 108 -14.88 -2.95 7.77
C GLY A 108 -15.49 -1.98 8.77
N SER A 109 -15.25 -0.68 8.63
CA SER A 109 -15.84 0.35 9.50
C SER A 109 -17.36 0.39 9.39
N ALA A 110 -17.91 0.29 8.18
CA ALA A 110 -19.35 0.22 7.96
C ALA A 110 -19.98 -1.01 8.61
N ILE A 111 -19.34 -2.18 8.49
CA ILE A 111 -19.77 -3.42 9.17
C ILE A 111 -19.74 -3.24 10.69
N GLY A 112 -18.66 -2.65 11.23
CA GLY A 112 -18.54 -2.35 12.65
C GLY A 112 -19.70 -1.49 13.18
N LEU A 113 -20.10 -0.47 12.43
CA LEU A 113 -21.27 0.36 12.78
C LEU A 113 -22.58 -0.43 12.75
N ILE A 114 -22.75 -1.33 11.78
CA ILE A 114 -23.94 -2.20 11.71
C ILE A 114 -23.99 -3.11 12.94
N VAL A 115 -22.87 -3.74 13.31
CA VAL A 115 -22.75 -4.58 14.51
C VAL A 115 -23.10 -3.78 15.77
N ASP A 116 -22.56 -2.56 15.93
CA ASP A 116 -22.87 -1.69 17.07
C ASP A 116 -24.37 -1.46 17.24
N ARG A 117 -25.07 -1.18 16.13
CA ARG A 117 -26.51 -0.92 16.11
C ARG A 117 -27.34 -2.18 16.36
N VAL A 118 -26.97 -3.31 15.74
CA VAL A 118 -27.68 -4.60 15.89
C VAL A 118 -27.57 -5.13 17.31
N PHE A 119 -26.39 -4.99 17.94
CA PHE A 119 -26.14 -5.49 19.29
C PHE A 119 -26.27 -4.42 20.38
N ASN A 120 -26.67 -3.19 20.03
CA ASN A 120 -26.85 -2.06 20.94
C ASN A 120 -25.64 -1.81 21.87
N LEU A 121 -24.43 -1.86 21.31
CA LEU A 121 -23.18 -1.74 22.06
C LEU A 121 -22.92 -0.30 22.56
N LYS A 122 -23.60 0.70 21.98
CA LYS A 122 -23.52 2.13 22.33
C LYS A 122 -22.11 2.71 22.24
N SER A 123 -21.26 2.13 21.40
CA SER A 123 -19.88 2.56 21.20
C SER A 123 -19.53 2.68 19.71
N PRO A 124 -20.28 3.47 18.92
CA PRO A 124 -20.21 3.43 17.45
C PRO A 124 -18.81 3.74 16.91
N VAL A 125 -18.10 4.69 17.52
CA VAL A 125 -16.72 5.04 17.12
C VAL A 125 -15.76 3.87 17.32
N LEU A 126 -15.84 3.19 18.47
CA LEU A 126 -14.98 2.04 18.78
C LEU A 126 -15.28 0.86 17.84
N SER A 127 -16.57 0.59 17.63
CA SER A 127 -17.04 -0.47 16.74
C SER A 127 -16.61 -0.22 15.29
N MET A 128 -16.70 1.02 14.80
CA MET A 128 -16.18 1.42 13.49
C MET A 128 -14.66 1.24 13.41
N ALA A 129 -13.90 1.68 14.42
CA ALA A 129 -12.45 1.55 14.44
C ALA A 129 -12.00 0.07 14.42
N ALA A 130 -12.62 -0.76 15.27
CA ALA A 130 -12.37 -2.20 15.32
C ALA A 130 -12.70 -2.87 13.98
N GLY A 131 -13.87 -2.54 13.41
CA GLY A 131 -14.28 -3.01 12.10
C GLY A 131 -13.30 -2.62 11.00
N GLY A 132 -12.85 -1.36 10.98
CA GLY A 132 -11.88 -0.88 10.01
C GLY A 132 -10.52 -1.57 10.10
N ILE A 133 -10.00 -1.78 11.31
CA ILE A 133 -8.77 -2.54 11.56
C ILE A 133 -8.93 -3.98 11.05
N ALA A 134 -10.04 -4.64 11.39
CA ALA A 134 -10.33 -6.00 10.95
C ALA A 134 -10.44 -6.10 9.42
N GLY A 135 -11.16 -5.17 8.77
CA GLY A 135 -11.31 -5.14 7.33
C GLY A 135 -10.00 -4.94 6.59
N CYS A 136 -9.13 -4.05 7.08
CA CYS A 136 -7.78 -3.88 6.55
C CYS A 136 -6.94 -5.16 6.69
N ALA A 137 -6.97 -5.79 7.86
CA ALA A 137 -6.24 -7.03 8.13
C ALA A 137 -6.71 -8.19 7.22
N VAL A 138 -8.02 -8.33 7.01
CA VAL A 138 -8.61 -9.34 6.12
C VAL A 138 -8.13 -9.15 4.69
N ILE A 139 -8.21 -7.93 4.13
CA ILE A 139 -7.72 -7.65 2.78
C ILE A 139 -6.23 -7.95 2.63
N ASN A 140 -5.41 -7.60 3.63
CA ASN A 140 -3.98 -7.85 3.60
C ASN A 140 -3.64 -9.35 3.67
N LYS A 141 -4.44 -10.13 4.41
CA LYS A 141 -4.29 -11.59 4.54
C LYS A 141 -4.77 -12.33 3.30
N GLN A 142 -5.84 -11.86 2.64
CA GLN A 142 -6.39 -12.46 1.42
C GLN A 142 -5.61 -12.08 0.15
N ARG A 143 -4.72 -11.08 0.23
CA ARG A 143 -3.91 -10.67 -0.92
C ARG A 143 -3.03 -11.83 -1.38
N GLN A 144 -3.15 -12.17 -2.65
CA GLN A 144 -2.28 -13.13 -3.32
C GLN A 144 -0.95 -12.44 -3.65
N TYR A 145 0.15 -13.16 -3.41
CA TYR A 145 1.50 -12.71 -3.72
C TYR A 145 2.14 -13.73 -4.65
N ASP A 146 2.82 -13.25 -5.67
CA ASP A 146 3.41 -14.09 -6.71
C ASP A 146 4.77 -14.68 -6.29
N SER A 147 5.46 -14.03 -5.35
CA SER A 147 6.69 -14.52 -4.75
C SER A 147 7.02 -13.81 -3.43
N LYS A 148 8.08 -14.28 -2.76
CA LYS A 148 8.64 -13.68 -1.55
C LYS A 148 10.16 -13.63 -1.69
N VAL A 149 10.76 -12.49 -1.38
CA VAL A 149 12.21 -12.25 -1.45
C VAL A 149 12.74 -11.79 -0.10
N HIS A 150 13.99 -12.16 0.18
CA HIS A 150 14.73 -11.77 1.38
C HIS A 150 15.95 -11.00 0.88
N VAL A 151 16.20 -9.85 1.47
CA VAL A 151 17.23 -8.90 1.05
C VAL A 151 18.29 -8.89 2.12
#